data_AF-A0A6G1J3N4-F1
#
_entry.id   AF-A0A6G1J3N4-F1
#
_cell.length_a   1.000
_cell.length_b   1.000
_cell.length_c   1.000
_cell.angle_alpha   90.00
_cell.angle_beta   90.00
_cell.angle_gamma   90.00
#
_symmetry.space_group_name_H-M   'P 1'
#
loop_
_entity.id
_entity.type
_entity.pdbx_description
1 polymer ?
#
loop_
_entity_poly.entity_id
_entity_poly.type
_entity_poly.pdbx_seq_one_letter_code
_entity_poly.pdbx_strand_id
1 'polypeptide(L)'
;PIHWILDWDGTLTKRDTLDALVNIAAKCKTGSPVHKEWKRVAEAYMTDYETTLGIHSKDGRLPSSISEEKALLKTLEEVEQRSIDRVSESGIFEGLTTEDIENGATNAIESGEVELRIGLTDFWELVQSRIQYQDAVSILSVNWSQRFILACLETAHESLANMLSNSINSNELDGISQGATTTGRICTDRKTRIISSRDKLAHLELLRESTLRQGKPMQVVYVGDSWTDFECLLSADLGICIRDDPMTNTQKKLADSLARVGVSCARLRGLKDAIGIPWTQDFHELRNWMQ
;
A
#
# COMPACT_ATOMS: atom_id res chain seq x y z
N PRO A 1 0.83 -23.06 -6.82
CA PRO A 1 0.26 -21.72 -7.01
C PRO A 1 0.45 -20.85 -5.77
N ILE A 2 1.15 -19.74 -5.95
CA ILE A 2 1.33 -18.66 -4.98
C ILE A 2 0.51 -17.46 -5.44
N HIS A 3 -0.24 -16.86 -4.52
CA HIS A 3 -0.86 -15.55 -4.69
C HIS A 3 0.02 -14.51 -4.00
N TRP A 4 0.74 -13.72 -4.80
CA TRP A 4 1.52 -12.59 -4.34
C TRP A 4 0.62 -11.38 -4.15
N ILE A 5 0.50 -10.90 -2.92
CA ILE A 5 -0.28 -9.72 -2.60
C ILE A 5 0.71 -8.66 -2.11
N LEU A 6 0.78 -7.56 -2.86
CA LEU A 6 1.84 -6.57 -2.72
C LEU A 6 1.23 -5.23 -2.36
N ASP A 7 1.77 -4.57 -1.34
CA ASP A 7 1.45 -3.16 -1.09
C ASP A 7 2.02 -2.25 -2.19
N TRP A 8 1.43 -1.08 -2.37
CA TRP A 8 1.86 -0.11 -3.37
C TRP A 8 2.95 0.82 -2.83
N ASP A 9 2.55 1.76 -1.98
CA ASP A 9 3.39 2.84 -1.47
C ASP A 9 4.52 2.30 -0.60
N GLY A 10 5.77 2.67 -0.88
CA GLY A 10 6.95 2.19 -0.12
C GLY A 10 7.33 0.72 -0.37
N THR A 11 6.47 -0.05 -1.04
CA THR A 11 6.68 -1.46 -1.40
C THR A 11 6.94 -1.62 -2.89
N LEU A 12 5.93 -1.46 -3.76
CA LEU A 12 6.11 -1.44 -5.22
C LEU A 12 6.78 -0.15 -5.69
N THR A 13 6.48 0.97 -5.04
CA THR A 13 7.17 2.23 -5.24
C THR A 13 8.25 2.42 -4.18
N LYS A 14 9.23 3.26 -4.48
CA LYS A 14 10.33 3.58 -3.55
C LYS A 14 9.87 4.42 -2.35
N ARG A 15 8.78 5.17 -2.51
CA ARG A 15 8.26 6.14 -1.54
C ARG A 15 6.74 6.22 -1.65
N ASP A 16 6.14 6.86 -0.66
CA ASP A 16 4.73 7.27 -0.69
C ASP A 16 4.43 8.14 -1.93
N THR A 17 3.28 7.92 -2.56
CA THR A 17 2.86 8.58 -3.80
C THR A 17 1.68 9.54 -3.63
N LEU A 18 1.20 9.78 -2.40
CA LEU A 18 0.08 10.70 -2.17
C LEU A 18 0.44 12.14 -2.48
N ASP A 19 1.68 12.57 -2.22
CA ASP A 19 2.16 13.89 -2.63
C ASP A 19 2.09 14.07 -4.15
N ALA A 20 2.42 13.03 -4.93
CA ALA A 20 2.31 13.06 -6.39
C ALA A 20 0.84 13.23 -6.83
N LEU A 21 -0.07 12.48 -6.23
CA LEU A 21 -1.51 12.61 -6.48
C LEU A 21 -2.05 14.01 -6.11
N VAL A 22 -1.60 14.59 -5.00
CA VAL A 22 -1.92 15.98 -4.62
C VAL A 22 -1.36 16.99 -5.62
N ASN A 23 -0.15 16.74 -6.13
CA ASN A 23 0.50 17.62 -7.11
C ASN A 23 -0.24 17.63 -8.45
N ILE A 24 -0.89 16.52 -8.84
CA ILE A 24 -1.83 16.50 -9.97
C ILE A 24 -2.96 17.50 -9.73
N ALA A 25 -3.62 17.41 -8.57
CA ALA A 25 -4.72 18.31 -8.22
C ALA A 25 -4.30 19.79 -8.23
N ALA A 26 -3.11 20.09 -7.70
CA ALA A 26 -2.55 21.44 -7.68
C ALA A 26 -2.28 22.01 -9.08
N LYS A 27 -1.79 21.16 -10.01
CA LYS A 27 -1.53 21.55 -11.41
C LYS A 27 -2.83 21.82 -12.17
N CYS A 28 -3.87 20.99 -11.98
CA CYS A 28 -5.17 21.18 -12.64
C CYS A 28 -5.94 22.39 -12.10
N LYS A 29 -5.77 22.72 -10.81
CA LYS A 29 -6.53 23.77 -10.11
C LYS A 29 -5.69 25.03 -9.90
N THR A 30 -5.13 25.59 -10.97
CA THR A 30 -4.26 26.78 -10.88
C THR A 30 -4.91 27.92 -10.11
N GLY A 31 -4.24 28.43 -9.07
CA GLY A 31 -4.76 29.49 -8.20
C GLY A 31 -5.61 29.01 -7.00
N SER A 32 -5.92 27.72 -6.92
CA SER A 32 -6.55 27.12 -5.73
C SER A 32 -5.52 26.85 -4.63
N PRO A 33 -5.91 26.90 -3.34
CA PRO A 33 -4.99 26.72 -2.22
C PRO A 33 -4.64 25.24 -1.95
N VAL A 34 -4.50 24.39 -2.98
CA VAL A 34 -4.34 22.93 -2.84
C VAL A 34 -3.22 22.56 -1.87
N HIS A 35 -2.00 23.06 -2.07
CA HIS A 35 -0.88 22.74 -1.16
C HIS A 35 -1.07 23.29 0.26
N LYS A 36 -1.79 24.41 0.42
CA LYS A 36 -2.09 24.98 1.73
C LYS A 36 -3.08 24.09 2.48
N GLU A 37 -4.12 23.62 1.81
CA GLU A 37 -5.08 22.67 2.38
C GLU A 37 -4.42 21.33 2.66
N TRP A 38 -3.57 20.83 1.75
CA TRP A 38 -2.81 19.60 1.96
C TRP A 38 -1.95 19.66 3.22
N LYS A 39 -1.19 20.74 3.37
CA LYS A 39 -0.40 20.99 4.58
C LYS A 39 -1.27 21.02 5.84
N ARG A 40 -2.41 21.72 5.79
CA ARG A 40 -3.34 21.81 6.93
C ARG A 40 -3.87 20.43 7.34
N VAL A 41 -4.30 19.60 6.39
CA VAL A 41 -4.83 18.27 6.71
C VAL A 41 -3.73 17.29 7.15
N ALA A 42 -2.53 17.38 6.59
CA ALA A 42 -1.38 16.60 7.03
C ALA A 42 -0.94 16.95 8.46
N GLU A 43 -0.86 18.23 8.81
CA GLU A 43 -0.53 18.70 10.17
C GLU A 43 -1.57 18.24 11.21
N ALA A 44 -2.85 18.35 10.88
CA ALA A 44 -3.91 17.87 11.76
C ALA A 44 -3.93 16.33 11.85
N TYR A 45 -3.52 15.59 10.80
CA TYR A 45 -3.33 14.13 10.89
C TYR A 45 -2.22 13.78 11.86
N MET A 46 -1.04 14.40 11.72
CA MET A 46 0.08 14.19 12.64
C MET A 46 -0.30 14.52 14.08
N THR A 47 -1.07 15.59 14.31
CA THR A 47 -1.55 15.97 15.64
C THR A 47 -2.47 14.91 16.25
N ASP A 48 -3.47 14.44 15.49
CA ASP A 48 -4.37 13.37 15.93
C ASP A 48 -3.57 12.08 16.22
N TYR A 49 -2.63 11.77 15.33
CA TYR A 49 -1.79 10.58 15.40
C TYR A 49 -0.91 10.56 16.65
N GLU A 50 -0.14 11.63 16.90
CA GLU A 50 0.72 11.78 18.07
C GLU A 50 -0.08 11.80 19.37
N THR A 51 -1.24 12.46 19.37
CA THR A 51 -2.15 12.49 20.53
C THR A 51 -2.67 11.10 20.86
N THR A 52 -3.17 10.36 19.85
CA THR A 52 -3.68 9.00 20.05
C THR A 52 -2.56 8.06 20.51
N LEU A 53 -1.36 8.14 19.92
CA LEU A 53 -0.21 7.37 20.37
C LEU A 53 0.17 7.70 21.82
N GLY A 54 0.22 8.98 22.19
CA GLY A 54 0.58 9.42 23.54
C GLY A 54 -0.39 8.91 24.61
N ILE A 55 -1.69 8.89 24.30
CA ILE A 55 -2.73 8.34 25.20
C ILE A 55 -2.56 6.82 25.38
N HIS A 56 -2.17 6.10 24.33
CA HIS A 56 -2.12 4.63 24.32
C HIS A 56 -0.73 4.06 24.64
N SER A 57 0.29 4.91 24.76
CA SER A 57 1.59 4.53 25.30
C SER A 57 1.56 4.51 26.83
N LYS A 58 1.34 3.34 27.45
CA LYS A 58 1.40 3.19 28.91
C LYS A 58 2.82 3.48 29.40
N ASP A 59 2.98 4.49 30.26
CA ASP A 59 4.29 4.94 30.78
C ASP A 59 5.32 5.25 29.68
N GLY A 60 4.85 5.74 28.52
CA GLY A 60 5.69 6.02 27.34
C GLY A 60 6.15 4.77 26.59
N ARG A 61 5.58 3.59 26.88
CA ARG A 61 5.89 2.34 26.19
C ARG A 61 4.77 1.96 25.25
N LEU A 62 5.15 1.66 24.01
CA LEU A 62 4.26 1.07 23.01
C LEU A 62 4.04 -0.43 23.30
N PRO A 63 3.02 -1.06 22.69
CA PRO A 63 2.68 -2.47 22.91
C PRO A 63 3.85 -3.43 22.73
N SER A 64 3.82 -4.52 23.50
CA SER A 64 4.84 -5.58 23.50
C SER A 64 4.30 -6.97 23.14
N SER A 65 3.03 -7.04 22.79
CA SER A 65 2.38 -8.26 22.31
C SER A 65 1.60 -7.98 21.03
N ILE A 66 1.48 -9.00 20.17
CA ILE A 66 0.73 -8.90 18.91
C ILE A 66 -0.71 -8.43 19.16
N SER A 67 -1.37 -8.96 20.19
CA SER A 67 -2.76 -8.61 20.52
C SER A 67 -2.91 -7.13 20.88
N GLU A 68 -2.00 -6.59 21.70
CA GLU A 68 -2.03 -5.17 22.08
C GLU A 68 -1.64 -4.26 20.92
N GLU A 69 -0.71 -4.66 20.04
CA GLU A 69 -0.38 -3.90 18.83
C GLU A 69 -1.56 -3.83 17.88
N LYS A 70 -2.27 -4.93 17.64
CA LYS A 70 -3.51 -4.95 16.86
C LYS A 70 -4.59 -4.06 17.49
N ALA A 71 -4.71 -4.05 18.82
CA ALA A 71 -5.64 -3.17 19.51
C ALA A 71 -5.28 -1.68 19.32
N LEU A 72 -3.99 -1.33 19.36
CA LEU A 72 -3.52 0.03 19.08
C LEU A 72 -3.81 0.43 17.62
N LEU A 73 -3.51 -0.43 16.65
CA LEU A 73 -3.79 -0.18 15.24
C LEU A 73 -5.29 0.01 14.98
N LYS A 74 -6.14 -0.76 15.66
CA LYS A 74 -7.59 -0.57 15.64
C LYS A 74 -8.01 0.79 16.20
N THR A 75 -7.39 1.27 17.26
CA THR A 75 -7.67 2.62 17.78
C THR A 75 -7.23 3.72 16.79
N LEU A 76 -6.12 3.50 16.09
CA LEU A 76 -5.63 4.42 15.06
C LEU A 76 -6.51 4.46 13.80
N GLU A 77 -7.35 3.45 13.56
CA GLU A 77 -8.34 3.43 12.46
C GLU A 77 -9.24 4.68 12.48
N GLU A 78 -9.61 5.18 13.67
CA GLU A 78 -10.40 6.41 13.80
C GLU A 78 -9.62 7.66 13.38
N VAL A 79 -8.29 7.67 13.59
CA VAL A 79 -7.41 8.75 13.14
C VAL A 79 -7.32 8.75 11.62
N GLU A 80 -7.12 7.57 11.01
CA GLU A 80 -7.08 7.41 9.55
C GLU A 80 -8.41 7.84 8.91
N GLN A 81 -9.54 7.48 9.52
CA GLN A 81 -10.86 7.88 9.06
C GLN A 81 -11.04 9.41 9.09
N ARG A 82 -10.68 10.07 10.21
CA ARG A 82 -10.73 11.54 10.29
C ARG A 82 -9.80 12.22 9.28
N SER A 83 -8.65 11.62 8.97
CA SER A 83 -7.73 12.13 7.96
C SER A 83 -8.38 12.16 6.58
N ILE A 84 -9.00 11.05 6.19
CA ILE A 84 -9.70 10.91 4.90
C ILE A 84 -10.92 11.83 4.80
N ASP A 85 -11.67 11.98 5.89
CA ASP A 85 -12.81 12.90 5.91
C ASP A 85 -12.34 14.35 5.72
N ARG A 86 -11.25 14.76 6.39
CA ARG A 86 -10.65 16.09 6.22
C ARG A 86 -10.13 16.32 4.80
N VAL A 87 -9.51 15.31 4.18
CA VAL A 87 -9.09 15.38 2.78
C VAL A 87 -10.29 15.54 1.86
N SER A 88 -11.36 14.76 2.08
CA SER A 88 -12.59 14.85 1.28
C SER A 88 -13.26 16.22 1.41
N GLU A 89 -13.35 16.75 2.63
CA GLU A 89 -13.95 18.07 2.93
C GLU A 89 -13.12 19.25 2.43
N SER A 90 -11.81 19.07 2.25
CA SER A 90 -10.92 20.13 1.77
C SER A 90 -11.12 20.49 0.30
N GLY A 91 -11.79 19.64 -0.47
CA GLY A 91 -11.97 19.82 -1.91
C GLY A 91 -10.67 19.75 -2.72
N ILE A 92 -9.57 19.24 -2.14
CA ILE A 92 -8.28 19.07 -2.85
C ILE A 92 -8.51 18.35 -4.18
N PHE A 93 -9.20 17.21 -4.13
CA PHE A 93 -9.45 16.37 -5.28
C PHE A 93 -10.79 16.63 -5.97
N GLU A 94 -11.51 17.72 -5.67
CA GLU A 94 -12.79 18.01 -6.36
C GLU A 94 -12.54 18.58 -7.76
N GLY A 95 -13.28 18.07 -8.76
CA GLY A 95 -13.30 18.58 -10.14
C GLY A 95 -12.22 18.00 -11.06
N LEU A 96 -11.49 16.97 -10.64
CA LEU A 96 -10.52 16.27 -11.48
C LEU A 96 -11.23 15.30 -12.41
N THR A 97 -10.72 15.14 -13.62
CA THR A 97 -11.16 14.13 -14.58
C THR A 97 -10.27 12.89 -14.50
N THR A 98 -10.73 11.77 -15.08
CA THR A 98 -9.89 10.58 -15.29
C THR A 98 -8.64 10.93 -16.10
N GLU A 99 -8.77 11.77 -17.12
CA GLU A 99 -7.66 12.22 -17.96
C GLU A 99 -6.63 13.05 -17.17
N ASP A 100 -7.07 13.89 -16.23
CA ASP A 100 -6.17 14.62 -15.33
C ASP A 100 -5.32 13.66 -14.49
N ILE A 101 -5.94 12.61 -13.94
CA ILE A 101 -5.25 11.60 -13.13
C ILE A 101 -4.27 10.80 -13.98
N GLU A 102 -4.69 10.33 -15.16
CA GLU A 102 -3.85 9.54 -16.06
C GLU A 102 -2.65 10.34 -16.56
N ASN A 103 -2.88 11.53 -17.13
CA ASN A 103 -1.79 12.42 -17.58
C ASN A 103 -0.87 12.82 -16.42
N GLY A 104 -1.45 13.06 -15.24
CA GLY A 104 -0.71 13.39 -14.04
C GLY A 104 0.20 12.24 -13.57
N ALA A 105 -0.31 11.01 -13.58
CA ALA A 105 0.43 9.80 -13.24
C ALA A 105 1.59 9.55 -14.21
N THR A 106 1.34 9.69 -15.52
CA THR A 106 2.37 9.60 -16.56
C THR A 106 3.50 10.58 -16.28
N ASN A 107 3.16 11.86 -16.06
CA ASN A 107 4.16 12.89 -15.74
C ASN A 107 4.92 12.58 -14.45
N ALA A 108 4.26 12.01 -13.43
CA ALA A 108 4.91 11.67 -12.17
C ALA A 108 5.95 10.56 -12.33
N ILE A 109 5.68 9.56 -13.18
CA ILE A 109 6.64 8.50 -13.52
C ILE A 109 7.79 9.05 -14.37
N GLU A 110 7.48 9.78 -15.44
CA GLU A 110 8.49 10.31 -16.38
C GLU A 110 9.44 11.33 -15.72
N SER A 111 8.94 12.12 -14.76
CA SER A 111 9.74 13.08 -14.01
C SER A 111 10.53 12.46 -12.84
N GLY A 112 10.27 11.18 -12.51
CA GLY A 112 10.87 10.50 -11.36
C GLY A 112 10.29 10.93 -10.00
N GLU A 113 9.16 11.63 -9.98
CA GLU A 113 8.40 11.91 -8.76
C GLU A 113 7.84 10.61 -8.16
N VAL A 114 7.39 9.69 -9.02
CA VAL A 114 7.08 8.30 -8.66
C VAL A 114 8.13 7.39 -9.30
N GLU A 115 8.82 6.63 -8.45
CA GLU A 115 9.80 5.63 -8.88
C GLU A 115 9.31 4.23 -8.48
N LEU A 116 9.20 3.31 -9.45
CA LEU A 116 9.02 1.89 -9.13
C LEU A 116 10.30 1.32 -8.50
N ARG A 117 10.12 0.41 -7.55
CA ARG A 117 11.22 -0.24 -6.84
C ARG A 117 11.99 -1.17 -7.79
N ILE A 118 13.32 -1.13 -7.66
CA ILE A 118 14.22 -1.90 -8.53
C ILE A 118 13.94 -3.41 -8.45
N GLY A 119 14.12 -4.08 -9.59
CA GLY A 119 13.90 -5.51 -9.75
C GLY A 119 12.44 -5.95 -9.91
N LEU A 120 11.48 -5.01 -9.88
CA LEU A 120 10.05 -5.35 -10.01
C LEU A 120 9.75 -6.05 -11.34
N THR A 121 10.31 -5.55 -12.45
CA THR A 121 10.17 -6.18 -13.77
C THR A 121 10.75 -7.60 -13.79
N ASP A 122 11.97 -7.81 -13.28
CA ASP A 122 12.59 -9.14 -13.29
C ASP A 122 11.86 -10.15 -12.38
N PHE A 123 11.35 -9.67 -11.24
CA PHE A 123 10.50 -10.46 -10.35
C PHE A 123 9.21 -10.86 -11.06
N TRP A 124 8.61 -9.91 -11.76
CA TRP A 124 7.38 -10.11 -12.51
C TRP A 124 7.54 -11.14 -13.64
N GLU A 125 8.58 -11.00 -14.46
CA GLU A 125 8.92 -11.96 -15.51
C GLU A 125 9.14 -13.37 -14.93
N LEU A 126 9.76 -13.47 -13.76
CA LEU A 126 9.91 -14.77 -13.08
C LEU A 126 8.55 -15.36 -12.69
N VAL A 127 7.65 -14.58 -12.08
CA VAL A 127 6.29 -15.03 -11.73
C VAL A 127 5.52 -15.46 -12.98
N GLN A 128 5.63 -14.72 -14.09
CA GLN A 128 4.98 -15.07 -15.36
C GLN A 128 5.57 -16.34 -15.98
N SER A 129 6.90 -16.50 -15.96
CA SER A 129 7.57 -17.68 -16.52
C SER A 129 7.19 -18.98 -15.80
N ARG A 130 6.67 -18.85 -14.57
CA ARG A 130 6.11 -19.92 -13.73
C ARG A 130 4.64 -20.20 -14.05
N ILE A 131 4.18 -19.95 -15.28
CA ILE A 131 2.79 -20.11 -15.70
C ILE A 131 2.21 -21.51 -15.41
N GLN A 132 3.03 -22.56 -15.45
CA GLN A 132 2.61 -23.92 -15.10
C GLN A 132 2.16 -24.05 -13.64
N TYR A 133 2.63 -23.17 -12.75
CA TYR A 133 2.26 -23.12 -11.35
C TYR A 133 1.01 -22.29 -11.08
N GLN A 134 0.48 -21.56 -12.09
CA GLN A 134 -0.72 -20.72 -12.01
C GLN A 134 -0.66 -19.70 -10.87
N ASP A 135 0.51 -19.10 -10.66
CA ASP A 135 0.72 -18.05 -9.68
C ASP A 135 -0.14 -16.82 -10.05
N ALA A 136 -0.53 -16.03 -9.05
CA ALA A 136 -1.36 -14.84 -9.20
C ALA A 136 -0.70 -13.67 -8.48
N VAL A 137 -0.99 -12.46 -8.92
CA VAL A 137 -0.49 -11.23 -8.28
C VAL A 137 -1.63 -10.25 -8.11
N SER A 138 -1.67 -9.58 -6.97
CA SER A 138 -2.60 -8.50 -6.70
C SER A 138 -1.92 -7.39 -5.92
N ILE A 139 -2.37 -6.16 -6.14
CA ILE A 139 -2.01 -5.02 -5.32
C ILE A 139 -3.08 -4.85 -4.24
N LEU A 140 -2.68 -4.58 -3.01
CA LEU A 140 -3.56 -4.24 -1.90
C LEU A 140 -3.00 -3.00 -1.19
N SER A 141 -3.65 -1.85 -1.36
CA SER A 141 -3.11 -0.55 -0.98
C SER A 141 -4.12 0.34 -0.26
N VAL A 142 -3.62 1.18 0.64
CA VAL A 142 -4.40 2.27 1.26
C VAL A 142 -4.48 3.53 0.40
N ASN A 143 -3.81 3.55 -0.76
CA ASN A 143 -3.79 4.70 -1.67
C ASN A 143 -5.22 5.11 -2.08
N TRP A 144 -5.37 6.39 -2.41
CA TRP A 144 -6.67 7.02 -2.64
C TRP A 144 -7.19 6.90 -4.06
N SER A 145 -6.38 6.43 -5.02
CA SER A 145 -6.84 6.23 -6.39
C SER A 145 -6.27 4.98 -7.05
N GLN A 146 -7.15 4.02 -7.30
CA GLN A 146 -6.86 2.83 -8.11
C GLN A 146 -6.45 3.21 -9.53
N ARG A 147 -7.14 4.18 -10.13
CA ARG A 147 -6.79 4.70 -11.46
C ARG A 147 -5.38 5.28 -11.50
N PHE A 148 -4.98 6.04 -10.47
CA PHE A 148 -3.62 6.57 -10.38
C PHE A 148 -2.56 5.47 -10.34
N ILE A 149 -2.76 4.43 -9.51
CA ILE A 149 -1.86 3.25 -9.48
C ILE A 149 -1.77 2.59 -10.85
N LEU A 150 -2.92 2.34 -11.49
CA LEU A 150 -2.96 1.70 -12.80
C LEU A 150 -2.22 2.54 -13.85
N ALA A 151 -2.47 3.84 -13.93
CA ALA A 151 -1.80 4.73 -14.90
C ALA A 151 -0.29 4.83 -14.67
N CYS A 152 0.17 4.81 -13.41
CA CYS A 152 1.59 4.71 -13.08
C CYS A 152 2.21 3.43 -13.64
N LEU A 153 1.53 2.30 -13.46
CA LEU A 153 1.97 1.00 -13.98
C LEU A 153 1.93 0.94 -15.51
N GLU A 154 0.91 1.51 -16.15
CA GLU A 154 0.79 1.56 -17.62
C GLU A 154 1.97 2.33 -18.23
N THR A 155 2.33 3.46 -17.62
CA THR A 155 3.47 4.28 -18.05
C THR A 155 4.80 3.57 -17.85
N ALA A 156 5.00 2.94 -16.69
CA ALA A 156 6.27 2.32 -16.35
C ALA A 156 6.47 0.93 -17.01
N HIS A 157 5.39 0.16 -17.17
CA HIS A 157 5.44 -1.22 -17.65
C HIS A 157 4.05 -1.74 -18.12
N GLU A 158 3.67 -1.43 -19.36
CA GLU A 158 2.36 -1.78 -19.95
C GLU A 158 1.93 -3.25 -19.76
N SER A 159 2.83 -4.22 -19.93
CA SER A 159 2.52 -5.65 -19.74
C SER A 159 2.13 -5.99 -18.28
N LEU A 160 2.74 -5.30 -17.31
CA LEU A 160 2.45 -5.49 -15.89
C LEU A 160 1.07 -4.91 -15.58
N ALA A 161 0.80 -3.70 -16.09
CA ALA A 161 -0.49 -3.03 -15.94
C ALA A 161 -1.65 -3.86 -16.51
N ASN A 162 -1.50 -4.38 -17.74
CA ASN A 162 -2.54 -5.18 -18.38
C ASN A 162 -2.96 -6.39 -17.54
N MET A 163 -2.00 -7.07 -16.90
CA MET A 163 -2.31 -8.21 -16.04
C MET A 163 -2.91 -7.80 -14.70
N LEU A 164 -2.43 -6.70 -14.10
CA LEU A 164 -2.89 -6.22 -12.80
C LEU A 164 -4.17 -5.40 -12.87
N SER A 165 -4.64 -5.02 -14.05
CA SER A 165 -5.82 -4.16 -14.27
C SER A 165 -7.05 -4.57 -13.46
N ASN A 166 -7.28 -5.87 -13.29
CA ASN A 166 -8.40 -6.43 -12.51
C ASN A 166 -8.01 -6.92 -11.11
N SER A 167 -6.82 -6.59 -10.64
CA SER A 167 -6.20 -7.12 -9.41
C SER A 167 -5.53 -6.03 -8.57
N ILE A 168 -5.88 -4.76 -8.80
CA ILE A 168 -5.56 -3.65 -7.89
C ILE A 168 -6.73 -3.50 -6.92
N ASN A 169 -6.45 -3.59 -5.62
CA ASN A 169 -7.41 -3.39 -4.55
C ASN A 169 -6.95 -2.17 -3.75
N SER A 170 -7.56 -1.02 -4.01
CA SER A 170 -7.30 0.23 -3.28
C SER A 170 -8.59 1.04 -3.15
N ASN A 171 -8.49 2.24 -2.59
CA ASN A 171 -9.58 3.20 -2.68
C ASN A 171 -9.63 3.85 -4.07
N GLU A 172 -10.66 4.65 -4.31
CA GLU A 172 -10.81 5.47 -5.51
C GLU A 172 -11.39 6.84 -5.18
N LEU A 173 -11.16 7.81 -6.06
CA LEU A 173 -11.85 9.09 -6.04
C LEU A 173 -13.25 8.95 -6.65
N ASP A 174 -14.28 9.31 -5.89
CA ASP A 174 -15.67 9.26 -6.31
C ASP A 174 -15.90 10.06 -7.60
N GLY A 175 -16.52 9.44 -8.62
CA GLY A 175 -16.67 9.98 -9.97
C GLY A 175 -15.85 9.24 -11.04
N ILE A 176 -14.63 8.79 -10.72
CA ILE A 176 -13.68 8.24 -11.70
C ILE A 176 -14.21 6.99 -12.40
N SER A 177 -14.76 6.03 -11.65
CA SER A 177 -15.27 4.78 -12.22
C SER A 177 -16.52 4.99 -13.11
N GLN A 178 -17.21 6.13 -12.98
CA GLN A 178 -18.33 6.50 -13.84
C GLN A 178 -17.92 7.41 -15.01
N GLY A 179 -16.64 7.74 -15.14
CA GLY A 179 -16.17 8.73 -16.13
C GLY A 179 -16.67 10.14 -15.86
N ALA A 180 -17.07 10.43 -14.62
CA ALA A 180 -17.48 11.75 -14.17
C ALA A 180 -16.31 12.48 -13.51
N THR A 181 -16.43 13.81 -13.40
CA THR A 181 -15.50 14.60 -12.58
C THR A 181 -15.60 14.22 -11.12
N THR A 182 -14.48 14.25 -10.42
CA THR A 182 -14.41 13.82 -9.03
C THR A 182 -15.18 14.75 -8.08
N THR A 183 -15.82 14.18 -7.07
CA THR A 183 -16.47 14.96 -5.99
C THR A 183 -15.50 15.35 -4.86
N GLY A 184 -14.25 14.88 -4.93
CA GLY A 184 -13.24 15.01 -3.88
C GLY A 184 -13.34 13.95 -2.78
N ARG A 185 -14.41 13.16 -2.73
CA ARG A 185 -14.59 12.09 -1.73
C ARG A 185 -13.78 10.85 -2.09
N ILE A 186 -13.12 10.27 -1.09
CA ILE A 186 -12.46 8.98 -1.20
C ILE A 186 -13.47 7.86 -0.91
N CYS A 187 -13.65 6.97 -1.88
CA CYS A 187 -14.61 5.88 -1.87
C CYS A 187 -13.94 4.54 -2.26
N THR A 188 -14.75 3.50 -2.42
CA THR A 188 -14.34 2.21 -2.98
C THR A 188 -15.56 1.57 -3.63
N ASP A 189 -15.36 0.77 -4.68
CA ASP A 189 -16.40 -0.08 -5.26
C ASP A 189 -16.61 -1.39 -4.47
N ARG A 190 -15.76 -1.61 -3.46
CA ARG A 190 -15.79 -2.77 -2.57
C ARG A 190 -16.68 -2.53 -1.35
N LYS A 191 -16.78 -3.54 -0.48
CA LYS A 191 -17.59 -3.49 0.75
C LYS A 191 -17.14 -2.41 1.73
N THR A 192 -15.83 -2.20 1.86
CA THR A 192 -15.23 -1.27 2.84
C THR A 192 -13.98 -0.61 2.27
N ARG A 193 -13.78 0.67 2.60
CA ARG A 193 -12.55 1.40 2.27
C ARG A 193 -11.33 0.72 2.88
N ILE A 194 -10.17 0.90 2.26
CA ILE A 194 -8.89 0.33 2.71
C ILE A 194 -8.07 1.46 3.31
N ILE A 195 -8.15 1.67 4.61
CA ILE A 195 -7.52 2.85 5.24
C ILE A 195 -6.64 2.47 6.43
N SER A 196 -6.74 1.22 6.88
CA SER A 196 -6.04 0.72 8.05
C SER A 196 -5.48 -0.69 7.82
N SER A 197 -4.64 -1.14 8.76
CA SER A 197 -4.14 -2.52 8.82
C SER A 197 -5.26 -3.56 8.84
N ARG A 198 -6.33 -3.27 9.57
CA ARG A 198 -7.47 -4.17 9.70
C ARG A 198 -8.29 -4.24 8.42
N ASP A 199 -8.43 -3.13 7.70
CA ASP A 199 -9.10 -3.14 6.39
C ASP A 199 -8.30 -3.96 5.37
N LYS A 200 -6.97 -3.74 5.30
CA LYS A 200 -6.10 -4.58 4.47
C LYS A 200 -6.25 -6.06 4.82
N LEU A 201 -6.29 -6.42 6.11
CA LEU A 201 -6.52 -7.80 6.53
C LEU A 201 -7.89 -8.32 6.03
N ALA A 202 -8.97 -7.56 6.15
CA ALA A 202 -10.28 -7.98 5.68
C ALA A 202 -10.29 -8.25 4.16
N HIS A 203 -9.61 -7.41 3.37
CA HIS A 203 -9.47 -7.61 1.93
C HIS A 203 -8.54 -8.79 1.59
N LEU A 204 -7.47 -9.00 2.36
CA LEU A 204 -6.59 -10.16 2.23
C LEU A 204 -7.36 -11.47 2.39
N GLU A 205 -8.24 -11.57 3.38
CA GLU A 205 -9.07 -12.77 3.60
C GLU A 205 -10.08 -12.98 2.46
N LEU A 206 -10.69 -11.91 1.92
CA LEU A 206 -11.55 -12.00 0.74
C LEU A 206 -10.77 -12.50 -0.50
N LEU A 207 -9.53 -12.04 -0.69
CA LEU A 207 -8.65 -12.52 -1.76
C LEU A 207 -8.28 -13.99 -1.57
N ARG A 208 -7.99 -14.41 -0.33
CA ARG A 208 -7.70 -15.80 0.03
C ARG A 208 -8.89 -16.73 -0.26
N GLU A 209 -10.11 -16.31 0.07
CA GLU A 209 -11.34 -17.08 -0.16
C GLU A 209 -11.72 -17.17 -1.64
N SER A 210 -11.53 -16.08 -2.40
CA SER A 210 -11.88 -16.02 -3.82
C SER A 210 -10.87 -16.69 -4.74
N THR A 211 -9.66 -16.95 -4.25
CA THR A 211 -8.56 -17.46 -5.07
C THR A 211 -8.38 -18.97 -4.87
N LEU A 212 -9.23 -19.73 -5.56
CA LEU A 212 -9.10 -21.19 -5.68
C LEU A 212 -8.44 -21.57 -7.01
N ARG A 213 -7.48 -22.49 -6.98
CA ARG A 213 -6.91 -23.14 -8.16
C ARG A 213 -7.11 -24.64 -8.04
N GLN A 214 -7.79 -25.23 -9.03
CA GLN A 214 -8.16 -26.65 -9.03
C GLN A 214 -8.88 -27.09 -7.73
N GLY A 215 -9.72 -26.21 -7.17
CA GLY A 215 -10.46 -26.46 -5.93
C GLY A 215 -9.64 -26.41 -4.64
N LYS A 216 -8.39 -25.94 -4.69
CA LYS A 216 -7.53 -25.74 -3.51
C LYS A 216 -7.17 -24.26 -3.32
N PRO A 217 -7.04 -23.78 -2.07
CA PRO A 217 -6.52 -22.44 -1.78
C PRO A 217 -5.09 -22.28 -2.31
N MET A 218 -4.77 -21.09 -2.84
CA MET A 218 -3.40 -20.71 -3.16
C MET A 218 -2.63 -20.36 -1.88
N GLN A 219 -1.31 -20.58 -1.90
CA GLN A 219 -0.45 -20.08 -0.82
C GLN A 219 -0.38 -18.55 -0.96
N VAL A 220 -0.67 -17.82 0.10
CA VAL A 220 -0.67 -16.36 0.12
C VAL A 220 0.67 -15.83 0.62
N VAL A 221 1.37 -15.08 -0.22
CA VAL A 221 2.57 -14.33 0.16
C VAL A 221 2.22 -12.86 0.17
N TYR A 222 2.38 -12.18 1.31
CA TYR A 222 2.12 -10.75 1.43
C TYR A 222 3.44 -9.99 1.53
N VAL A 223 3.59 -8.91 0.77
CA VAL A 223 4.76 -8.02 0.81
C VAL A 223 4.33 -6.60 1.14
N GLY A 224 4.95 -6.00 2.16
CA GLY A 224 4.63 -4.63 2.62
C GLY A 224 5.79 -3.98 3.37
N ASP A 225 5.69 -2.69 3.68
CA ASP A 225 6.78 -1.93 4.32
C ASP A 225 6.33 -1.16 5.59
N SER A 226 5.03 -1.08 5.86
CA SER A 226 4.47 -0.13 6.82
C SER A 226 3.61 -0.76 7.92
N TRP A 227 3.18 0.04 8.90
CA TRP A 227 2.20 -0.40 9.90
C TRP A 227 0.84 -0.78 9.33
N THR A 228 0.46 -0.24 8.17
CA THR A 228 -0.79 -0.66 7.51
C THR A 228 -0.70 -2.10 7.00
N ASP A 229 0.49 -2.68 6.94
CA ASP A 229 0.71 -4.05 6.50
C ASP A 229 0.83 -5.06 7.65
N PHE A 230 0.87 -4.58 8.90
CA PHE A 230 1.23 -5.39 10.08
C PHE A 230 0.37 -6.65 10.20
N GLU A 231 -0.96 -6.52 10.10
CA GLU A 231 -1.85 -7.68 10.22
C GLU A 231 -1.82 -8.60 9.01
N CYS A 232 -1.62 -8.06 7.80
CA CYS A 232 -1.48 -8.86 6.59
C CYS A 232 -0.18 -9.69 6.60
N LEU A 233 0.93 -9.09 7.03
CA LEU A 233 2.22 -9.77 7.17
C LEU A 233 2.12 -10.95 8.15
N LEU A 234 1.33 -10.80 9.22
CA LEU A 234 1.09 -11.85 10.22
C LEU A 234 0.09 -12.92 9.76
N SER A 235 -0.89 -12.56 8.91
CA SER A 235 -1.94 -13.49 8.46
C SER A 235 -1.54 -14.30 7.23
N ALA A 236 -0.66 -13.76 6.37
CA ALA A 236 -0.18 -14.44 5.18
C ALA A 236 0.53 -15.77 5.52
N ASP A 237 0.54 -16.72 4.57
CA ASP A 237 1.31 -17.96 4.74
C ASP A 237 2.82 -17.67 4.77
N LEU A 238 3.21 -16.56 4.14
CA LEU A 238 4.52 -15.92 4.29
C LEU A 238 4.36 -14.41 4.18
N GLY A 239 4.66 -13.67 5.25
CA GLY A 239 4.79 -12.20 5.20
C GLY A 239 6.23 -11.80 4.90
N ILE A 240 6.46 -10.83 4.03
CA ILE A 240 7.79 -10.32 3.70
C ILE A 240 7.81 -8.80 3.86
N CYS A 241 8.71 -8.28 4.69
CA CYS A 241 8.92 -6.84 4.78
C CYS A 241 9.85 -6.34 3.66
N ILE A 242 9.51 -5.22 3.03
CA ILE A 242 10.47 -4.43 2.25
C ILE A 242 11.19 -3.46 3.20
N ARG A 243 12.52 -3.36 3.09
CA ARG A 243 13.35 -2.45 3.89
C ARG A 243 14.44 -1.79 3.06
N ASP A 244 14.39 -0.48 2.96
CA ASP A 244 15.49 0.31 2.39
C ASP A 244 16.71 0.33 3.31
N ASP A 245 17.85 0.71 2.72
CA ASP A 245 19.08 0.99 3.46
C ASP A 245 19.58 2.41 3.12
N PRO A 246 19.46 3.39 4.05
CA PRO A 246 18.82 3.28 5.37
C PRO A 246 17.29 3.17 5.28
N MET A 247 16.66 2.52 6.27
CA MET A 247 15.20 2.40 6.34
C MET A 247 14.50 3.77 6.44
N THR A 248 13.34 3.87 5.79
CA THR A 248 12.41 5.00 5.95
C THR A 248 11.79 5.04 7.36
N ASN A 249 11.09 6.12 7.70
CA ASN A 249 10.41 6.21 9.00
C ASN A 249 9.29 5.17 9.14
N THR A 250 8.55 4.87 8.07
CA THR A 250 7.49 3.84 8.06
C THR A 250 8.08 2.45 8.28
N GLN A 251 9.16 2.13 7.58
CA GLN A 251 9.89 0.86 7.70
C GLN A 251 10.52 0.66 9.08
N LYS A 252 11.15 1.69 9.65
CA LYS A 252 11.69 1.64 11.02
C LYS A 252 10.59 1.36 12.04
N LYS A 253 9.47 2.05 11.92
CA LYS A 253 8.32 1.89 12.81
C LYS A 253 7.71 0.49 12.74
N LEU A 254 7.61 -0.09 11.54
CA LEU A 254 7.21 -1.49 11.38
C LEU A 254 8.25 -2.44 11.98
N ALA A 255 9.54 -2.25 11.67
CA ALA A 255 10.63 -3.09 12.19
C ALA A 255 10.68 -3.08 13.72
N ASP A 256 10.57 -1.89 14.34
CA ASP A 256 10.53 -1.72 15.78
C ASP A 256 9.30 -2.40 16.40
N SER A 257 8.13 -2.26 15.77
CA SER A 257 6.90 -2.91 16.23
C SER A 257 7.02 -4.43 16.20
N LEU A 258 7.43 -5.01 15.07
CA LEU A 258 7.65 -6.46 14.93
C LEU A 258 8.65 -6.97 15.97
N ALA A 259 9.76 -6.25 16.16
CA ALA A 259 10.76 -6.61 17.18
C ALA A 259 10.18 -6.54 18.61
N ARG A 260 9.42 -5.49 18.97
CA ARG A 260 8.79 -5.34 20.29
C ARG A 260 7.82 -6.46 20.59
N VAL A 261 7.06 -6.92 19.60
CA VAL A 261 6.07 -8.00 19.77
C VAL A 261 6.66 -9.40 19.63
N GLY A 262 7.99 -9.51 19.53
CA GLY A 262 8.71 -10.79 19.50
C GLY A 262 8.72 -11.49 18.14
N VAL A 263 8.43 -10.78 17.05
CA VAL A 263 8.51 -11.32 15.68
C VAL A 263 9.94 -11.15 15.15
N SER A 264 10.57 -12.28 14.82
CA SER A 264 11.89 -12.29 14.20
C SER A 264 11.79 -11.96 12.71
N CYS A 265 12.62 -11.01 12.26
CA CYS A 265 12.74 -10.62 10.86
C CYS A 265 14.16 -10.83 10.35
N ALA A 266 14.46 -12.04 9.88
CA ALA A 266 15.72 -12.34 9.22
C ALA A 266 15.74 -11.77 7.79
N ARG A 267 16.92 -11.38 7.29
CA ARG A 267 17.07 -10.99 5.88
C ARG A 267 16.83 -12.22 5.00
N LEU A 268 16.07 -12.06 3.92
CA LEU A 268 15.68 -13.13 3.02
C LEU A 268 16.90 -13.73 2.29
N ARG A 269 17.87 -12.89 1.92
CA ARG A 269 19.14 -13.32 1.33
C ARG A 269 19.84 -14.38 2.18
N GLY A 270 20.01 -15.57 1.61
CA GLY A 270 20.72 -16.68 2.23
C GLY A 270 19.83 -17.63 3.06
N LEU A 271 18.53 -17.35 3.16
CA LEU A 271 17.58 -18.31 3.74
C LEU A 271 17.25 -19.40 2.72
N LYS A 272 17.34 -20.66 3.15
CA LYS A 272 16.85 -21.81 2.35
C LYS A 272 15.34 -21.95 2.46
N ASP A 273 14.83 -21.82 3.68
CA ASP A 273 13.42 -21.82 4.00
C ASP A 273 13.08 -20.53 4.74
N ALA A 274 12.05 -19.82 4.29
CA ALA A 274 11.55 -18.62 4.95
C ALA A 274 10.53 -19.01 6.01
N ILE A 275 10.84 -18.73 7.28
CA ILE A 275 9.94 -18.92 8.42
C ILE A 275 9.76 -17.57 9.12
N GLY A 276 8.54 -17.27 9.54
CA GLY A 276 8.20 -16.00 10.17
C GLY A 276 7.98 -14.89 9.15
N ILE A 277 8.46 -13.68 9.45
CA ILE A 277 8.32 -12.49 8.58
C ILE A 277 9.72 -12.01 8.18
N PRO A 278 10.38 -12.65 7.19
CA PRO A 278 11.67 -12.17 6.70
C PRO A 278 11.55 -10.78 6.05
N TRP A 279 12.69 -10.16 5.77
CA TRP A 279 12.73 -8.91 5.02
C TRP A 279 13.65 -8.99 3.80
N THR A 280 13.29 -8.26 2.75
CA THR A 280 14.09 -8.08 1.54
C THR A 280 14.31 -6.59 1.28
N GLN A 281 15.40 -6.25 0.60
CA GLN A 281 15.69 -4.85 0.26
C GLN A 281 14.89 -4.36 -0.95
N ASP A 282 14.74 -5.24 -1.92
CA ASP A 282 14.11 -4.97 -3.20
C ASP A 282 13.59 -6.26 -3.85
N PHE A 283 13.06 -6.12 -5.07
CA PHE A 283 12.54 -7.25 -5.83
C PHE A 283 13.63 -8.09 -6.51
N HIS A 284 14.86 -7.59 -6.68
CA HIS A 284 15.97 -8.42 -7.15
C HIS A 284 16.35 -9.47 -6.11
N GLU A 285 16.44 -9.08 -4.83
CA GLU A 285 16.72 -10.01 -3.75
C GLU A 285 15.57 -11.00 -3.54
N LEU A 286 14.32 -10.56 -3.66
CA LEU A 286 13.15 -11.45 -3.63
C LEU A 286 13.16 -12.46 -4.78
N ARG A 287 13.40 -11.98 -6.02
CA ARG A 287 13.53 -12.83 -7.20
C ARG A 287 14.63 -13.87 -7.02
N ASN A 288 15.80 -13.46 -6.56
CA ASN A 288 16.94 -14.36 -6.39
C ASN A 288 16.69 -15.45 -5.33
N TRP A 289 15.88 -15.15 -4.31
CA TRP A 289 15.45 -16.14 -3.32
C TRP A 289 14.45 -17.16 -3.89
N MET A 290 13.65 -16.79 -4.89
CA MET A 290 12.68 -17.68 -5.53
C MET A 290 13.30 -18.71 -6.50
N GLN A 291 14.59 -18.55 -6.84
CA GLN A 291 15.34 -19.42 -7.76
C GLN A 291 16.13 -20.49 -7.02
#